data_AF-A0A2N2C2U2-F1
#
_entry.id   AF-A0A2N2C2U2-F1
#
_cell.length_a   1.000
_cell.length_b   1.000
_cell.length_c   1.000
_cell.angle_alpha   90.00
_cell.angle_beta   90.00
_cell.angle_gamma   90.00
#
_symmetry.space_group_name_H-M   'P 1'
#
loop_
_entity.id
_entity.type
_entity.pdbx_description
1 polymer ?
#
loop_
_entity_poly.entity_id
_entity_poly.type
_entity_poly.pdbx_seq_one_letter_code
_entity_poly.pdbx_strand_id
1 'polypeptide(L)'
;MKKTFLIIVSVLLVGLLTVGCSTSNSDNNNNNNNNNNNNQEELREFTLEELAQYNGKDGNPAYVAVNGKVYDVTDVPAWRGGSHQGEVVAGIDATTFISRSPHGTSVLNGLKIVGTLK
;
A
#
# COMPACT_ATOMS: atom_id res chain seq x y z
N MET A 1 -8.66 28.18 4.14
CA MET A 1 -8.34 28.92 5.39
C MET A 1 -7.06 28.34 5.95
N LYS A 2 -6.06 29.18 6.14
CA LYS A 2 -4.68 28.83 6.51
C LYS A 2 -4.60 28.64 8.03
N LYS A 3 -3.98 27.56 8.52
CA LYS A 3 -3.44 27.48 9.89
C LYS A 3 -2.19 26.59 9.90
N THR A 4 -1.06 27.13 9.42
CA THR A 4 0.27 26.59 9.71
C THR A 4 0.74 27.20 11.03
N PHE A 5 0.81 26.38 12.09
CA PHE A 5 1.44 26.76 13.35
C PHE A 5 2.92 26.39 13.32
N LEU A 6 3.73 27.39 13.65
CA LEU A 6 5.18 27.40 13.69
C LEU A 6 5.59 27.30 15.16
N ILE A 7 6.32 26.25 15.54
CA ILE A 7 7.08 26.24 16.81
C ILE A 7 8.47 25.68 16.55
N ILE A 8 9.44 26.55 16.83
CA ILE A 8 10.89 26.36 16.79
C ILE A 8 11.31 25.77 18.13
N VAL A 9 12.03 24.64 18.14
CA VAL A 9 12.98 24.32 19.21
C VAL A 9 14.28 23.85 18.59
N SER A 10 15.22 24.79 18.60
CA SER A 10 16.65 24.59 18.35
C SER A 10 17.24 23.69 19.44
N VAL A 11 17.80 22.54 19.04
CA VAL A 11 18.81 21.84 19.84
C VAL A 11 20.10 21.83 19.03
N LEU A 12 21.04 22.64 19.49
CA LEU A 12 22.38 22.79 18.98
C LEU A 12 23.28 22.29 20.12
N LEU A 13 23.89 21.11 19.97
CA LEU A 13 25.09 20.80 20.75
C LEU A 13 26.03 19.87 19.99
N VAL A 14 27.26 20.35 19.95
CA VAL A 14 28.41 19.96 19.14
C VAL A 14 29.26 18.93 19.90
N GLY A 15 29.95 18.07 19.16
CA GLY A 15 31.15 17.35 19.62
C GLY A 15 31.04 15.86 19.35
N LEU A 16 32.04 15.15 18.85
CA LEU A 16 33.43 15.46 18.54
C LEU A 16 33.89 14.32 17.62
N LEU A 17 34.58 14.64 16.53
CA LEU A 17 35.16 13.63 15.64
C LEU A 17 36.27 12.90 16.38
N THR A 18 36.10 11.60 16.63
CA THR A 18 37.21 10.70 16.93
C THR A 18 37.36 9.74 15.76
N VAL A 19 38.36 10.01 14.91
CA VAL A 19 38.86 9.02 13.96
C VAL A 19 39.71 8.04 14.75
N GLY A 20 39.13 6.87 15.05
CA GLY A 20 39.90 5.71 15.49
C GLY A 20 40.21 4.85 14.27
N CYS A 21 41.46 4.84 13.81
CA CYS A 21 41.96 3.79 12.91
C CYS A 21 42.43 2.61 13.76
N SER A 22 41.94 1.42 13.47
CA SER A 22 42.51 0.16 13.97
C SER A 22 42.35 -0.94 12.93
N THR A 23 43.51 -1.43 12.50
CA THR A 23 43.90 -2.72 11.90
C THR A 23 42.84 -3.60 11.26
N SER A 24 43.05 -3.89 9.97
CA SER A 24 42.42 -4.95 9.20
C SER A 24 42.63 -6.32 9.86
N ASN A 25 41.55 -6.93 10.34
CA ASN A 25 41.49 -8.38 10.55
C ASN A 25 40.56 -8.96 9.50
N SER A 26 41.12 -9.84 8.67
CA SER A 26 40.40 -10.56 7.62
C SER A 26 39.56 -11.65 8.27
N ASP A 27 38.39 -11.29 8.77
CA ASP A 27 37.37 -12.25 9.17
C ASP A 27 36.67 -12.76 7.91
N ASN A 28 37.05 -13.96 7.46
CA ASN A 28 36.32 -14.67 6.42
C ASN A 28 35.07 -15.29 7.06
N ASN A 29 34.10 -14.44 7.35
CA ASN A 29 32.77 -14.83 7.79
C ASN A 29 31.83 -14.62 6.60
N ASN A 30 31.38 -15.71 5.99
CA ASN A 30 30.31 -15.67 4.99
C ASN A 30 28.98 -15.39 5.70
N ASN A 31 28.87 -14.19 6.25
CA ASN A 31 27.65 -13.64 6.75
C ASN A 31 26.96 -13.00 5.55
N ASN A 32 26.12 -13.79 4.89
CA ASN A 32 25.22 -13.31 3.85
C ASN A 32 24.11 -12.50 4.55
N ASN A 33 24.52 -11.38 5.15
CA ASN A 33 23.65 -10.42 5.76
C ASN A 33 23.13 -9.53 4.63
N ASN A 34 22.23 -10.10 3.84
CA ASN A 34 21.31 -9.32 3.03
C ASN A 34 20.42 -8.54 3.98
N ASN A 35 20.97 -7.47 4.54
CA ASN A 35 20.21 -6.32 5.03
C ASN A 35 19.63 -5.60 3.81
N ASN A 36 18.78 -6.34 3.11
CA ASN A 36 17.77 -5.76 2.28
C ASN A 36 16.85 -5.06 3.27
N ASN A 37 17.10 -3.77 3.51
CA ASN A 37 16.17 -2.83 4.11
C ASN A 37 14.99 -2.68 3.15
N ASN A 38 14.29 -3.79 2.96
CA ASN A 38 13.04 -3.84 2.29
C ASN A 38 12.05 -3.40 3.35
N ASN A 39 11.64 -2.14 3.27
CA ASN A 39 10.25 -1.83 3.59
C ASN A 39 9.36 -2.59 2.59
N GLN A 40 9.34 -3.94 2.68
CA GLN A 40 8.24 -4.72 2.14
C GLN A 40 7.07 -4.31 3.03
N GLU A 41 6.24 -3.36 2.60
CA GLU A 41 4.95 -3.19 3.24
C GLU A 41 4.27 -4.55 3.17
N GLU A 42 4.14 -5.18 4.33
CA GLU A 42 3.42 -6.43 4.46
C GLU A 42 1.99 -6.16 4.00
N LEU A 43 1.67 -6.65 2.80
CA LEU A 43 0.35 -6.48 2.21
C LEU A 43 -0.64 -7.24 3.08
N ARG A 44 -1.67 -6.53 3.58
CA ARG A 44 -2.70 -7.13 4.41
C ARG A 44 -3.42 -8.25 3.65
N GLU A 45 -3.69 -9.35 4.34
CA GLU A 45 -4.64 -10.35 3.86
C GLU A 45 -6.06 -9.99 4.30
N PHE A 46 -7.01 -10.11 3.38
CA PHE A 46 -8.44 -9.88 3.60
C PHE A 46 -9.21 -11.18 3.45
N THR A 47 -10.16 -11.46 4.34
CA THR A 47 -11.30 -12.32 3.97
C THR A 47 -12.30 -11.54 3.11
N LEU A 48 -13.27 -12.25 2.53
CA LEU A 48 -14.40 -11.62 1.83
C LEU A 48 -15.21 -10.71 2.77
N GLU A 49 -15.44 -11.11 4.02
CA GLU A 49 -16.19 -10.33 5.00
C GLU A 49 -15.45 -9.04 5.39
N GLU A 50 -14.12 -9.12 5.52
CA GLU A 50 -13.30 -7.94 5.77
C GLU A 50 -13.30 -7.01 4.56
N LEU A 51 -13.14 -7.56 3.35
CA LEU A 51 -13.17 -6.80 2.10
C LEU A 51 -14.51 -6.07 1.92
N ALA A 52 -15.63 -6.68 2.32
CA ALA A 52 -16.96 -6.09 2.22
C ALA A 52 -17.14 -4.77 2.98
N GLN A 53 -16.27 -4.47 3.95
CA GLN A 53 -16.29 -3.18 4.65
C GLN A 53 -15.73 -2.02 3.79
N TYR A 54 -14.95 -2.34 2.77
CA TYR A 54 -14.29 -1.38 1.86
C TYR A 54 -15.17 -1.11 0.65
N ASN A 55 -16.39 -0.64 0.92
CA ASN A 55 -17.49 -0.54 -0.04
C ASN A 55 -17.64 0.84 -0.69
N GLY A 56 -16.78 1.82 -0.39
CA GLY A 56 -16.86 3.16 -0.98
C GLY A 56 -18.02 4.03 -0.48
N LYS A 57 -18.70 3.64 0.61
CA LYS A 57 -19.86 4.32 1.18
C LYS A 57 -19.56 4.85 2.57
N ASP A 58 -20.28 5.88 2.99
CA ASP A 58 -20.19 6.45 4.34
C ASP A 58 -18.77 6.86 4.77
N GLY A 59 -17.96 7.28 3.79
CA GLY A 59 -16.56 7.66 4.00
C GLY A 59 -15.57 6.49 4.01
N ASN A 60 -16.05 5.24 3.87
CA ASN A 60 -15.17 4.10 3.71
C ASN A 60 -14.49 4.13 2.33
N PRO A 61 -13.22 3.72 2.24
CA PRO A 61 -12.55 3.47 0.96
C PRO A 61 -13.28 2.39 0.14
N ALA A 62 -13.03 2.36 -1.16
CA ALA A 62 -13.59 1.40 -2.11
C ALA A 62 -12.51 0.47 -2.62
N TYR A 63 -12.56 -0.82 -2.25
CA TYR A 63 -11.60 -1.83 -2.71
C TYR A 63 -12.27 -2.92 -3.55
N VAL A 64 -11.52 -3.55 -4.43
CA VAL A 64 -11.97 -4.76 -5.14
C VAL A 64 -10.85 -5.79 -5.19
N ALA A 65 -11.19 -7.07 -5.04
CA ALA A 65 -10.25 -8.15 -5.31
C ALA A 65 -10.33 -8.56 -6.79
N VAL A 66 -9.18 -8.78 -7.43
CA VAL A 66 -9.09 -9.39 -8.75
C VAL A 66 -7.90 -10.36 -8.75
N ASN A 67 -8.18 -11.63 -9.04
CA ASN A 67 -7.18 -12.71 -9.03
C ASN A 67 -6.35 -12.74 -7.73
N GLY A 68 -7.03 -12.63 -6.58
CA GLY A 68 -6.41 -12.68 -5.26
C GLY A 68 -5.65 -11.41 -4.83
N LYS A 69 -5.58 -10.36 -5.65
CA LYS A 69 -5.00 -9.06 -5.27
C LYS A 69 -6.11 -8.06 -4.97
N VAL A 70 -5.99 -7.30 -3.89
CA VAL A 70 -6.93 -6.25 -3.50
C VAL A 70 -6.42 -4.90 -3.98
N TYR A 71 -7.19 -4.25 -4.84
CA TYR A 71 -6.88 -2.95 -5.44
C TYR A 71 -7.70 -1.85 -4.79
N ASP A 72 -7.05 -0.71 -4.53
CA ASP A 72 -7.72 0.52 -4.15
C ASP A 72 -8.31 1.21 -5.38
N VAL A 73 -9.63 1.35 -5.40
CA VAL A 73 -10.39 2.05 -6.44
C VAL A 73 -11.07 3.32 -5.92
N THR A 74 -10.74 3.76 -4.71
CA THR A 74 -11.38 4.89 -4.02
C THR A 74 -11.39 6.17 -4.85
N ASP A 75 -10.25 6.49 -5.47
CA ASP A 75 -10.08 7.72 -6.26
C ASP A 75 -10.36 7.53 -7.76
N VAL A 76 -10.86 6.35 -8.16
CA VAL A 76 -11.19 6.07 -9.56
C VAL A 76 -12.60 6.60 -9.87
N PRO A 77 -12.77 7.58 -10.80
CA PRO A 77 -14.08 8.21 -11.03
C PRO A 77 -15.21 7.26 -11.39
N ALA A 78 -14.88 6.13 -12.03
CA ALA A 78 -15.83 5.10 -12.45
C ALA A 78 -16.40 4.27 -11.28
N TRP A 79 -15.86 4.43 -10.07
CA TRP A 79 -16.27 3.74 -8.83
C TRP A 79 -16.93 4.70 -7.82
N ARG A 80 -17.19 5.95 -8.20
CA ARG A 80 -17.79 6.95 -7.32
C ARG A 80 -19.10 6.45 -6.72
N GLY A 81 -19.21 6.52 -5.40
CA GLY A 81 -20.35 6.00 -4.64
C GLY A 81 -20.29 4.49 -4.36
N GLY A 82 -19.13 3.86 -4.59
CA GLY A 82 -18.91 2.46 -4.26
C GLY A 82 -19.47 1.48 -5.28
N SER A 83 -19.75 1.93 -6.50
CA SER A 83 -20.28 1.08 -7.57
C SER A 83 -19.74 1.47 -8.94
N HIS A 84 -19.57 0.47 -9.78
CA HIS A 84 -19.27 0.60 -11.18
C HIS A 84 -20.48 0.15 -12.02
N GLN A 85 -20.99 1.07 -12.85
CA GLN A 85 -22.17 0.88 -13.72
C GLN A 85 -23.46 0.45 -13.00
N GLY A 86 -23.55 0.60 -11.67
CA GLY A 86 -24.72 0.20 -10.88
C GLY A 86 -24.87 -1.31 -10.67
N GLU A 87 -24.04 -2.13 -11.32
CA GLU A 87 -24.12 -3.59 -11.26
C GLU A 87 -23.02 -4.21 -10.39
N VAL A 88 -21.82 -3.62 -10.43
CA VAL A 88 -20.68 -4.10 -9.64
C VAL A 88 -20.51 -3.14 -8.46
N VAL A 89 -20.36 -3.67 -7.25
CA VAL A 89 -20.13 -2.89 -6.04
C VAL A 89 -18.71 -3.10 -5.54
N ALA A 90 -18.15 -2.12 -4.84
CA ALA A 90 -16.88 -2.29 -4.13
C ALA A 90 -17.07 -3.22 -2.92
N GLY A 91 -15.96 -3.75 -2.42
CA GLY A 91 -15.92 -4.69 -1.31
C GLY A 91 -16.14 -6.16 -1.70
N ILE A 92 -15.89 -6.53 -2.97
CA ILE A 92 -16.11 -7.90 -3.48
C ILE A 92 -14.89 -8.43 -4.23
N ASP A 93 -14.89 -9.74 -4.50
CA ASP A 93 -14.10 -10.33 -5.58
C ASP A 93 -14.76 -10.05 -6.94
N ALA A 94 -14.13 -9.16 -7.70
CA ALA A 94 -14.57 -8.72 -9.02
C ALA A 94 -13.97 -9.55 -10.17
N THR A 95 -13.27 -10.66 -9.90
CA THR A 95 -12.57 -11.48 -10.91
C THR A 95 -13.49 -11.94 -12.04
N THR A 96 -14.68 -12.46 -11.71
CA THR A 96 -15.65 -12.90 -12.74
C THR A 96 -16.24 -11.72 -13.52
N PHE A 97 -16.42 -10.57 -12.88
CA PHE A 97 -16.97 -9.38 -13.55
C PHE A 97 -15.97 -8.77 -14.54
N ILE A 98 -14.71 -8.62 -14.12
CA ILE A 98 -13.68 -8.01 -14.96
C ILE A 98 -13.31 -8.90 -16.15
N SER A 99 -13.37 -10.22 -16.02
CA SER A 99 -13.16 -11.15 -17.15
C SER A 99 -14.22 -11.06 -18.25
N ARG A 100 -15.41 -10.53 -17.92
CA ARG A 100 -16.52 -10.31 -18.86
C ARG A 100 -16.62 -8.85 -19.34
N SER A 101 -15.80 -7.96 -18.79
CA SER A 101 -15.77 -6.55 -19.12
C SER A 101 -15.06 -6.30 -20.47
N PRO A 102 -15.53 -5.34 -21.29
CA PRO A 102 -14.86 -4.96 -22.55
C PRO A 102 -13.46 -4.36 -22.35
N HIS A 103 -13.06 -4.04 -21.12
CA HIS A 103 -11.75 -3.43 -20.81
C HIS A 103 -10.76 -4.41 -20.15
N GLY A 104 -11.25 -5.51 -19.58
CA GLY A 104 -10.43 -6.50 -18.88
C GLY A 104 -9.60 -5.92 -17.73
N THR A 105 -8.48 -6.59 -17.39
CA THR A 105 -7.59 -6.21 -16.27
C THR A 105 -6.72 -4.98 -16.54
N SER A 106 -6.70 -4.46 -17.77
CA SER A 106 -5.88 -3.29 -18.14
C SER A 106 -6.21 -2.04 -17.32
N VAL A 107 -7.46 -1.92 -16.86
CA VAL A 107 -7.93 -0.81 -16.00
C VAL A 107 -7.34 -0.84 -14.60
N LEU A 108 -6.72 -1.93 -14.18
CA LEU A 108 -6.05 -2.07 -12.88
C LEU A 108 -4.60 -1.56 -12.90
N ASN A 109 -4.06 -1.28 -14.09
CA ASN A 109 -2.68 -0.86 -14.24
C ASN A 109 -2.43 0.46 -13.51
N GLY A 110 -1.44 0.45 -12.60
CA GLY A 110 -1.07 1.63 -11.81
C GLY A 110 -1.95 1.88 -10.60
N LEU A 111 -3.01 1.09 -10.37
CA LEU A 111 -3.76 1.16 -9.12
C LEU A 111 -2.93 0.59 -7.97
N LYS A 112 -3.11 1.18 -6.78
CA LYS A 112 -2.45 0.71 -5.57
C LYS A 112 -2.99 -0.66 -5.17
N ILE A 113 -2.09 -1.63 -5.00
CA ILE A 113 -2.41 -2.89 -4.34
C ILE A 113 -2.31 -2.66 -2.84
N VAL A 114 -3.40 -2.93 -2.12
CA VAL A 114 -3.51 -2.72 -0.66
C VAL A 114 -3.54 -4.03 0.11
N GLY A 115 -3.57 -5.15 -0.60
CA GLY A 115 -3.59 -6.47 0.03
C GLY A 115 -3.77 -7.63 -0.92
N THR A 116 -4.04 -8.78 -0.33
CA THR A 116 -4.44 -10.02 -0.99
C THR A 116 -5.76 -10.53 -0.41
N LEU A 117 -6.50 -11.30 -1.18
CA LEU A 117 -7.70 -12.00 -0.72
C LEU A 117 -7.32 -13.46 -0.41
N LYS A 118 -7.70 -13.95 0.78
CA LYS A 118 -7.46 -15.33 1.25
C LYS A 118 -8.71 -16.18 1.24
#